data_AF-A0A8J4V104-F1
#
_entry.id   AF-A0A8J4V104-F1
#
_cell.length_a   1.000
_cell.length_b   1.000
_cell.length_c   1.000
_cell.angle_alpha   90.00
_cell.angle_beta   90.00
_cell.angle_gamma   90.00
#
_symmetry.space_group_name_H-M   'P 1'
#
loop_
_entity.id
_entity.type
_entity.pdbx_description
1 polymer ?
#
loop_
_entity_poly.entity_id
_entity_poly.type
_entity_poly.pdbx_seq_one_letter_code
_entity_poly.pdbx_strand_id
1 'polypeptide(L)'
;KNKPVVIVTYAHRGGARASEHLKQVCLFIGMKPADTMPALVVTVDLKDESNRIVNPDVALEPSKESIEKATNEFLDIFKTLETPLQK
;
A
#
# COMPACT_ATOMS: atom_id res chain seq x y z
N LYS A 1 17.28 5.63 -2.35
CA LYS A 1 17.09 5.94 -3.79
C LYS A 1 16.92 4.63 -4.56
N ASN A 2 16.09 4.61 -5.60
CA ASN A 2 15.69 3.47 -6.44
C ASN A 2 15.22 2.22 -5.69
N LYS A 3 14.52 2.38 -4.56
CA LYS A 3 13.86 1.27 -3.87
C LYS A 3 12.38 1.24 -4.25
N PRO A 4 11.81 0.08 -4.60
CA PRO A 4 10.37 -0.05 -4.77
C PRO A 4 9.66 0.13 -3.42
N VAL A 5 8.42 0.62 -3.44
CA VAL A 5 7.62 0.80 -2.22
C VAL A 5 6.13 0.66 -2.50
N VAL A 6 5.41 0.02 -1.58
CA VAL A 6 3.94 0.03 -1.54
C VAL A 6 3.50 1.00 -0.46
N ILE A 7 2.52 1.84 -0.78
CA ILE A 7 1.90 2.76 0.19
C ILE A 7 0.53 2.21 0.54
N VAL A 8 0.38 1.75 1.78
CA VAL A 8 -0.90 1.32 2.35
C VAL A 8 -1.31 2.32 3.43
N THR A 9 -2.53 2.81 3.36
CA THR A 9 -3.08 3.73 4.36
C THR A 9 -4.36 3.16 4.93
N TYR A 10 -4.69 3.51 6.18
CA TYR A 10 -5.92 3.06 6.82
C TYR A 10 -6.54 4.15 7.68
N ALA A 11 -7.86 4.27 7.66
CA ALA A 11 -8.63 5.15 8.56
C ALA A 11 -10.12 4.79 8.53
N HIS A 12 -10.94 5.45 9.35
CA HIS A 12 -12.40 5.26 9.37
C HIS A 12 -13.08 5.53 8.01
N ARG A 13 -12.50 6.38 7.16
CA ARG A 13 -12.98 6.65 5.79
C ARG A 13 -11.94 6.30 4.71
N GLY A 14 -10.97 5.44 5.05
CA GLY A 14 -9.79 5.21 4.21
C GLY A 14 -8.79 6.37 4.27
N GLY A 15 -7.62 6.17 3.64
CA GLY A 15 -6.47 7.09 3.72
C GLY A 15 -6.01 7.68 2.38
N ALA A 16 -6.88 7.77 1.37
CA ALA A 16 -6.49 8.16 0.00
C ALA A 16 -5.70 9.49 -0.09
N ARG A 17 -6.10 10.53 0.66
CA ARG A 17 -5.33 11.80 0.68
C ARG A 17 -3.95 11.65 1.30
N ALA A 18 -3.83 10.82 2.33
CA ALA A 18 -2.55 10.55 2.97
C ALA A 18 -1.63 9.77 2.03
N SER A 19 -2.16 8.82 1.25
CA SER A 19 -1.36 8.06 0.28
C SER A 19 -0.86 8.93 -0.87
N GLU A 20 -1.66 9.89 -1.37
CA GLU A 20 -1.22 10.86 -2.39
C GLU A 20 -0.04 11.71 -1.91
N HIS A 21 -0.10 12.25 -0.69
CA HIS A 21 1.00 13.03 -0.12
C HIS A 21 2.24 12.16 0.13
N LEU A 22 2.07 10.93 0.60
CA LEU A 22 3.19 9.99 0.77
C LEU A 22 3.83 9.63 -0.58
N LYS A 23 3.04 9.48 -1.65
CA LYS A 23 3.57 9.25 -3.01
C LYS A 23 4.49 10.39 -3.43
N GLN A 24 4.10 11.64 -3.19
CA GLN A 24 4.93 12.81 -3.49
C GLN A 24 6.26 12.78 -2.72
N VAL A 25 6.23 12.46 -1.42
CA VAL A 25 7.43 12.34 -0.59
C VAL A 25 8.33 11.21 -1.10
N CYS A 26 7.78 10.03 -1.38
CA CYS A 26 8.52 8.89 -1.93
C CYS A 26 9.21 9.23 -3.25
N LEU A 27 8.51 9.91 -4.17
CA LEU A 27 9.08 10.36 -5.43
C LEU A 27 10.22 11.37 -5.20
N PHE A 28 10.05 12.32 -4.29
CA PHE A 28 11.07 13.32 -3.95
C PHE A 28 12.37 12.69 -3.42
N ILE A 29 12.27 11.67 -2.56
CA ILE A 29 13.45 10.95 -2.03
C ILE A 29 14.00 9.89 -3.01
N GLY A 30 13.44 9.82 -4.23
CA GLY A 30 13.87 8.93 -5.31
C GLY A 30 13.52 7.47 -5.08
N MET A 31 12.40 7.17 -4.43
CA MET A 31 11.80 5.82 -4.40
C MET A 31 10.93 5.59 -5.64
N LYS A 32 10.52 4.34 -5.85
CA LYS A 32 9.66 3.91 -6.95
C LYS A 32 8.35 3.36 -6.36
N PRO A 33 7.37 4.22 -6.03
CA PRO A 33 6.11 3.75 -5.48
C PRO A 33 5.30 2.99 -6.53
N ALA A 34 4.59 1.95 -6.08
CA ALA A 34 3.50 1.35 -6.83
C ALA A 34 2.41 2.40 -7.14
N ASP A 35 1.67 2.20 -8.22
CA ASP A 35 0.63 3.15 -8.64
C ASP A 35 -0.65 2.95 -7.84
N THR A 36 -1.00 1.71 -7.57
CA THR A 36 -2.08 1.32 -6.69
C THR A 36 -1.66 1.55 -5.24
N MET A 37 -2.43 2.36 -4.52
CA MET A 37 -2.19 2.70 -3.12
C MET A 37 -3.42 2.36 -2.27
N PRO A 38 -3.49 1.14 -1.70
CA PRO A 38 -4.66 0.71 -0.95
C PRO A 38 -5.00 1.66 0.21
N ALA A 39 -6.27 2.04 0.29
CA ALA A 39 -6.83 2.92 1.31
C ALA A 39 -7.86 2.16 2.14
N LEU A 40 -7.37 1.43 3.15
CA LEU A 40 -8.16 0.51 3.95
C LEU A 40 -9.14 1.27 4.84
N VAL A 41 -10.40 0.84 4.81
CA VAL A 41 -11.43 1.37 5.71
C VAL A 41 -11.45 0.50 6.96
N VAL A 42 -11.05 1.07 8.09
CA VAL A 42 -11.05 0.36 9.39
C VAL A 42 -12.02 1.08 10.32
N THR A 43 -13.19 0.47 10.52
CA THR A 43 -14.25 0.96 11.39
C THR A 43 -14.13 0.41 12.81
N VAL A 44 -14.87 0.98 13.77
CA VAL A 44 -14.76 0.64 15.20
C VAL A 44 -15.28 -0.77 15.48
N ASP A 45 -16.30 -1.20 14.76
CA ASP A 45 -16.90 -2.54 14.79
C ASP A 45 -15.95 -3.66 14.32
N LEU A 46 -14.89 -3.30 13.59
CA LEU A 46 -13.84 -4.25 13.19
C LEU A 46 -12.78 -4.44 14.27
N LYS A 47 -12.88 -3.75 15.42
CA LYS A 47 -11.88 -3.76 16.49
C LYS A 47 -12.40 -4.33 17.80
N ASP A 48 -11.53 -4.98 18.55
CA ASP A 48 -11.78 -5.40 19.92
C ASP A 48 -11.66 -4.24 20.92
N GLU A 49 -11.93 -4.51 22.19
CA GLU A 49 -11.79 -3.57 23.31
C GLU A 49 -10.33 -3.10 23.51
N SER A 50 -9.36 -3.85 22.96
CA SER A 50 -7.93 -3.50 22.93
C SER A 50 -7.53 -2.73 21.65
N ASN A 51 -8.51 -2.29 20.85
CA ASN A 51 -8.32 -1.53 19.61
C ASN A 51 -7.55 -2.29 18.51
N ARG A 52 -7.56 -3.63 18.55
CA ARG A 52 -6.97 -4.53 17.55
C ARG A 52 -8.04 -5.05 16.60
N ILE A 53 -7.68 -5.34 15.35
CA ILE A 53 -8.61 -5.91 14.38
C ILE A 53 -8.98 -7.34 14.80
N VAL A 54 -10.27 -7.60 15.01
CA VAL A 54 -10.78 -8.89 15.51
C VAL A 54 -10.60 -10.00 14.47
N ASN A 55 -10.96 -9.71 13.22
CA ASN A 55 -10.85 -10.63 12.10
C ASN A 55 -10.23 -9.89 10.90
N PRO A 56 -8.90 -10.01 10.70
CA PRO A 56 -8.21 -9.38 9.59
C PRO A 56 -8.73 -9.79 8.22
N ASP A 57 -9.14 -11.06 8.05
CA ASP A 57 -9.64 -11.55 6.77
C ASP A 57 -10.93 -10.82 6.37
N VAL A 58 -11.87 -10.68 7.32
CA VAL A 58 -13.13 -9.94 7.09
C VAL A 58 -12.87 -8.44 6.90
N ALA A 59 -11.97 -7.86 7.70
CA ALA A 59 -11.67 -6.43 7.64
C ALA A 59 -10.94 -6.02 6.34
N LEU A 60 -10.14 -6.92 5.77
CA LEU A 60 -9.32 -6.66 4.59
C LEU A 60 -9.97 -7.14 3.29
N GLU A 61 -10.98 -8.01 3.35
CA GLU A 61 -11.65 -8.57 2.16
C GLU A 61 -12.08 -7.50 1.14
N PRO A 62 -12.69 -6.35 1.53
CA PRO A 62 -13.08 -5.32 0.57
C PRO A 62 -11.90 -4.67 -0.16
N SER A 63 -10.69 -4.75 0.41
CA SER A 63 -9.47 -4.16 -0.14
C SER A 63 -8.52 -5.18 -0.74
N LYS A 64 -8.88 -6.47 -0.72
CA LYS A 64 -8.01 -7.58 -1.13
C LYS A 64 -7.47 -7.41 -2.56
N GLU A 65 -8.34 -7.13 -3.51
CA GLU A 65 -7.95 -6.90 -4.91
C GLU A 65 -6.96 -5.73 -5.04
N SER A 66 -7.20 -4.63 -4.32
CA SER A 66 -6.31 -3.47 -4.34
C SER A 66 -4.95 -3.78 -3.74
N ILE A 67 -4.90 -4.57 -2.65
CA ILE A 67 -3.66 -5.02 -2.02
C ILE A 67 -2.88 -5.96 -2.95
N GLU A 68 -3.56 -6.92 -3.57
CA GLU A 68 -2.94 -7.86 -4.52
C GLU A 68 -2.36 -7.10 -5.72
N LYS A 69 -3.10 -6.14 -6.28
CA LYS A 69 -2.63 -5.31 -7.38
C LYS A 69 -1.41 -4.48 -6.99
N ALA A 70 -1.44 -3.80 -5.84
CA ALA A 70 -0.29 -3.01 -5.37
C ALA A 70 0.95 -3.89 -5.11
N THR A 71 0.74 -5.11 -4.64
CA THR A 71 1.81 -6.10 -4.42
C THR A 71 2.42 -6.55 -5.75
N ASN A 72 1.60 -6.84 -6.76
CA ASN A 72 2.09 -7.22 -8.09
C ASN A 72 2.88 -6.08 -8.74
N GLU A 73 2.38 -4.85 -8.69
CA GLU A 73 3.09 -3.67 -9.19
C GLU A 73 4.44 -3.48 -8.47
N PHE A 74 4.50 -3.68 -7.16
CA PHE A 74 5.76 -3.65 -6.42
C PHE A 74 6.75 -4.70 -6.90
N LEU A 75 6.29 -5.94 -7.11
CA LEU A 75 7.13 -7.02 -7.60
C LEU A 75 7.66 -6.74 -9.01
N ASP A 76 6.85 -6.13 -9.86
CA ASP A 76 7.26 -5.74 -11.21
C ASP A 76 8.32 -4.64 -11.15
N ILE A 77 8.11 -3.59 -10.35
CA ILE A 77 9.12 -2.55 -10.12
C ILE A 77 10.41 -3.19 -9.56
N PHE A 78 10.30 -4.08 -8.58
CA PHE A 78 11.43 -4.78 -7.98
C PHE A 78 12.24 -5.55 -9.05
N LYS A 79 11.59 -6.35 -9.89
CA LYS A 79 12.25 -7.11 -10.99
C LYS A 79 12.94 -6.19 -12.00
N THR A 80 12.31 -5.07 -12.38
CA THR A 80 12.92 -4.13 -13.33
C THR A 80 14.19 -3.47 -12.79
N LEU A 81 14.31 -3.35 -11.45
CA LEU A 81 15.48 -2.78 -10.79
C LEU A 81 16.60 -3.80 -10.61
N GLU A 82 16.28 -5.09 -10.44
CA GLU A 82 17.26 -6.17 -10.33
C GLU A 82 17.82 -6.63 -11.68
N THR A 83 17.11 -6.40 -12.77
CA THR A 83 17.59 -6.77 -14.11
C THR A 83 18.66 -5.76 -14.54
N PRO A 84 19.96 -6.15 -14.63
CA PRO A 84 20.97 -5.24 -15.11
C PRO A 84 20.66 -4.92 -16.58
N LEU A 85 20.76 -3.65 -16.96
CA LEU A 85 20.82 -3.26 -18.37
C LEU A 85 21.95 -4.07 -19.02
N GLN A 86 21.61 -5.12 -19.77
CA GLN A 86 22.50 -5.68 -20.78
C GLN A 86 22.72 -4.55 -21.79
N LYS A 87 23.84 -3.85 -21.63
CA LYS A 87 24.40 -2.93 -22.62
C LYS A 87 25.74 -3.47 -23.06
#